data_AF-A0A6C0KT80-F1
#
_entry.id   AF-A0A6C0KT80-F1
#
_cell.length_a   1.000
_cell.length_b   1.000
_cell.length_c   1.000
_cell.angle_alpha   90.00
_cell.angle_beta   90.00
_cell.angle_gamma   90.00
#
_symmetry.space_group_name_H-M   'P 1'
#
loop_
_entity.id
_entity.type
_entity.pdbx_description
1 polymer ?
#
loop_
_entity_poly.entity_id
_entity_poly.type
_entity_poly.pdbx_seq_one_letter_code
_entity_poly.pdbx_strand_id
1 'polypeptide(L)'
;MGSDNEKPEKPSFSFNRVLLKAKYSFYSALVFFLFANPETSLIFQRIFGGVTPFVTSGGALTVSGIFISTFLFFITMFGLMLLPSE
;
A
#
# COMPACT_ATOMS: atom_id res chain seq x y z
N MET A 1 -30.29 -50.48 6.55
CA MET A 1 -30.49 -49.11 7.06
C MET A 1 -29.35 -48.80 8.02
N GLY A 2 -28.59 -47.71 7.96
CA GLY A 2 -28.67 -46.52 7.14
C GLY A 2 -27.25 -46.10 6.72
N SER A 3 -27.18 -45.39 5.60
CA SER A 3 -25.96 -44.86 5.02
C SER A 3 -25.63 -43.54 5.72
N ASP A 4 -24.63 -43.54 6.59
CA ASP A 4 -24.05 -42.33 7.15
C ASP A 4 -23.30 -41.59 6.04
N ASN A 5 -23.99 -40.60 5.45
CA ASN A 5 -23.43 -39.69 4.47
C ASN A 5 -22.67 -38.59 5.20
N GLU A 6 -21.37 -38.78 5.42
CA GLU A 6 -20.46 -37.69 5.77
C GLU A 6 -20.41 -36.69 4.60
N LYS A 7 -21.05 -35.53 4.76
CA LYS A 7 -20.81 -34.36 3.90
C LYS A 7 -19.47 -33.74 4.31
N PRO A 8 -18.45 -33.67 3.43
CA PRO A 8 -17.24 -32.94 3.75
C PRO A 8 -17.57 -31.44 3.87
N GLU A 9 -17.38 -30.88 5.06
CA GLU A 9 -17.50 -29.44 5.31
C GLU A 9 -16.49 -28.68 4.46
N LYS A 10 -16.99 -27.74 3.66
CA LYS A 10 -16.20 -27.00 2.67
C LYS A 10 -15.18 -26.07 3.36
N PRO A 11 -13.91 -26.01 2.92
CA PRO A 11 -12.87 -25.11 3.46
C PRO A 11 -13.06 -23.64 3.01
N SER A 12 -14.27 -23.10 3.15
CA SER A 12 -14.66 -21.74 2.74
C SER A 12 -13.94 -20.65 3.54
N PHE A 13 -13.69 -20.89 4.84
CA PHE A 13 -13.08 -19.90 5.73
C PHE A 13 -11.61 -19.58 5.43
N SER A 14 -10.85 -20.50 4.82
CA SER A 14 -9.43 -20.28 4.52
C SER A 14 -9.23 -19.39 3.30
N PHE A 15 -9.99 -19.63 2.22
CA PHE A 15 -9.88 -18.89 0.97
C PHE A 15 -10.22 -17.40 1.13
N ASN A 16 -11.29 -17.09 1.88
CA ASN A 16 -11.67 -15.69 2.12
C ASN A 16 -10.59 -14.91 2.89
N ARG A 17 -9.92 -15.54 3.86
CA ARG A 17 -8.81 -14.91 4.61
C ARG A 17 -7.58 -14.69 3.72
N VAL A 18 -7.26 -15.64 2.85
CA VAL A 18 -6.14 -15.52 1.91
C VAL A 18 -6.43 -14.43 0.87
N LEU A 19 -7.65 -14.37 0.33
CA LEU A 19 -8.05 -13.36 -0.64
C LEU A 19 -8.04 -11.95 -0.06
N LEU A 20 -8.53 -11.77 1.18
CA LEU A 20 -8.41 -10.50 1.89
C LEU A 20 -6.95 -10.07 2.06
N LYS A 21 -6.08 -10.99 2.53
CA LYS A 21 -4.65 -10.71 2.68
C LYS A 21 -3.98 -10.34 1.35
N ALA A 22 -4.31 -11.05 0.27
CA ALA A 22 -3.82 -10.76 -1.07
C ALA A 22 -4.27 -9.37 -1.54
N LYS A 23 -5.53 -8.99 -1.29
CA LYS A 23 -6.07 -7.66 -1.63
C LYS A 23 -5.31 -6.54 -0.92
N TYR A 24 -5.11 -6.64 0.39
CA TYR A 24 -4.34 -5.65 1.16
C TYR A 24 -2.86 -5.63 0.76
N SER A 25 -2.26 -6.80 0.52
CA SER A 25 -0.88 -6.89 0.03
C SER A 25 -0.73 -6.23 -1.34
N PHE A 26 -1.71 -6.39 -2.23
CA PHE A 26 -1.69 -5.77 -3.55
C PHE A 26 -1.79 -4.24 -3.47
N TYR A 27 -2.70 -3.70 -2.64
CA TYR A 27 -2.75 -2.26 -2.39
C TYR A 27 -1.42 -1.72 -1.84
N SER A 28 -0.81 -2.42 -0.88
CA SER A 28 0.50 -2.02 -0.34
C SER A 28 1.61 -2.04 -1.38
N ALA A 29 1.63 -3.04 -2.27
CA ALA A 29 2.60 -3.13 -3.34
C ALA A 29 2.42 -2.01 -4.38
N LEU A 30 1.18 -1.67 -4.75
CA LEU A 30 0.90 -0.57 -5.67
C LEU A 30 1.34 0.78 -5.12
N VAL A 31 1.03 1.08 -3.85
CA VAL A 31 1.47 2.34 -3.23
C VAL A 31 2.97 2.38 -3.08
N PHE A 32 3.60 1.27 -2.67
CA PHE A 32 5.06 1.19 -2.62
C PHE A 32 5.69 1.44 -3.99
N PHE A 33 5.16 0.83 -5.04
CA PHE A 33 5.63 1.01 -6.41
C PHE A 33 5.48 2.47 -6.88
N LEU A 34 4.35 3.12 -6.55
CA LEU A 34 4.11 4.51 -6.89
C LEU A 34 5.14 5.43 -6.21
N PHE A 35 5.43 5.21 -4.93
CA PHE A 35 6.40 6.02 -4.18
C PHE A 35 7.86 5.71 -4.52
N ALA A 36 8.17 4.48 -4.95
CA ALA A 36 9.50 4.09 -5.39
C ALA A 36 9.87 4.65 -6.77
N ASN A 37 8.92 5.22 -7.51
CA ASN A 37 9.18 5.83 -8.81
C ASN A 37 9.91 7.19 -8.65
N PRO A 38 11.06 7.40 -9.32
CA PRO A 38 11.77 8.68 -9.28
C PRO A 38 10.93 9.86 -9.80
N GLU A 39 10.01 9.64 -10.74
CA GLU A 39 9.09 10.66 -11.23
C GLU A 39 8.17 11.18 -10.11
N THR A 40 7.71 10.29 -9.23
CA THR A 40 6.89 10.66 -8.07
C THR A 40 7.67 11.58 -7.13
N SER A 41 8.97 11.31 -6.94
CA SER A 41 9.85 12.16 -6.14
C SER A 41 10.07 13.55 -6.76
N LEU A 42 10.12 13.64 -8.09
CA LEU A 42 10.18 14.93 -8.80
C LEU A 42 8.87 15.72 -8.71
N ILE A 43 7.73 15.03 -8.78
CA ILE A 43 6.42 15.66 -8.56
C ILE A 43 6.34 16.21 -7.14
N PHE A 44 6.76 15.44 -6.14
CA PHE A 44 6.83 15.93 -4.76
C PHE A 44 7.81 17.09 -4.59
N GLN A 45 8.96 17.09 -5.29
CA GLN A 45 9.84 18.26 -5.31
C GLN A 45 9.16 19.49 -5.91
N ARG A 46 8.32 19.35 -6.94
CA ARG A 46 7.59 20.50 -7.49
C ARG A 46 6.51 21.03 -6.55
N ILE A 47 5.85 20.15 -5.80
CA ILE A 47 4.76 20.51 -4.89
C ILE A 47 5.30 21.05 -3.55
N PHE A 48 6.25 20.33 -2.95
CA PHE A 48 6.79 20.59 -1.61
C PHE A 48 8.13 21.34 -1.63
N GLY A 49 8.83 21.40 -2.77
CA GLY A 49 10.15 22.04 -2.89
C GLY A 49 10.15 23.54 -2.66
N GLY A 50 8.98 24.20 -2.69
CA GLY A 50 8.84 25.59 -2.26
C GLY A 50 8.92 25.79 -0.74
N VAL A 51 8.66 24.75 0.05
CA VAL A 51 8.68 24.80 1.53
C VAL A 51 9.98 24.21 2.07
N THR A 52 10.46 23.11 1.51
CA THR A 52 11.70 22.44 1.97
C THR A 52 12.31 21.67 0.80
N PRO A 53 13.65 21.66 0.64
CA PRO A 53 14.28 20.84 -0.40
C PRO A 53 13.93 19.36 -0.17
N PHE A 54 13.24 18.75 -1.14
CA PHE A 54 12.76 17.37 -1.11
C PHE A 54 13.74 16.41 -1.82
N VAL A 55 14.38 16.89 -2.88
CA VAL A 55 15.40 16.19 -3.67
C VAL A 55 16.67 17.04 -3.72
N THR A 56 17.82 16.39 -3.57
CA THR A 56 19.15 16.99 -3.69
C THR A 56 19.47 17.32 -5.15
N SER A 57 20.46 18.17 -5.40
CA SER A 57 20.96 18.45 -6.75
C SER A 57 21.47 17.20 -7.49
N GLY A 58 21.76 16.11 -6.76
CA GLY A 58 22.17 14.81 -7.32
C GLY A 58 21.02 13.83 -7.56
N GLY A 59 19.76 14.23 -7.39
CA GLY A 59 18.59 13.38 -7.66
C GLY A 59 18.19 12.43 -6.52
N ALA A 60 18.94 12.39 -5.42
CA ALA A 60 18.58 11.61 -4.23
C ALA A 60 17.63 12.40 -3.31
N LEU A 61 16.74 11.73 -2.57
CA LEU A 61 15.92 12.36 -1.54
C LEU A 61 16.79 12.95 -0.42
N THR A 62 16.42 14.13 0.05
CA THR A 62 17.00 14.73 1.26
C THR A 62 16.46 14.04 2.52
N VAL A 63 17.07 14.28 3.69
CA VAL A 63 16.54 13.75 4.97
C VAL A 63 15.09 14.19 5.19
N SER A 64 14.80 15.48 4.97
CA SER A 64 13.43 16.02 5.00
C SER A 64 12.53 15.36 3.96
N GLY A 65 13.02 15.15 2.74
CA GLY A 65 12.30 14.45 1.67
C GLY A 65 11.93 13.01 2.05
N ILE A 66 12.84 12.28 2.70
CA ILE A 66 12.57 10.92 3.20
C ILE A 66 11.47 10.95 4.26
N PHE A 67 11.53 11.87 5.23
CA PHE A 67 10.50 11.99 6.26
C PHE A 67 9.12 12.33 5.68
N ILE A 68 9.06 13.32 4.78
CA ILE A 68 7.80 13.73 4.14
C ILE A 68 7.27 12.59 3.24
N SER A 69 8.12 11.94 2.46
CA SER A 69 7.75 10.80 1.61
C SER A 69 7.21 9.64 2.45
N THR A 70 7.86 9.32 3.58
CA THR A 70 7.40 8.28 4.52
C THR A 70 6.06 8.64 5.15
N PHE A 71 5.87 9.90 5.54
CA PHE A 71 4.60 10.37 6.09
C PHE A 71 3.47 10.31 5.06
N LEU A 72 3.72 10.76 3.82
CA LEU A 72 2.76 10.67 2.72
C LEU A 72 2.43 9.21 2.37
N PHE A 73 3.42 8.33 2.37
CA PHE A 73 3.21 6.89 2.18
C PHE A 73 2.29 6.32 3.26
N PHE A 74 2.55 6.66 4.52
CA PHE A 74 1.71 6.24 5.65
C PHE A 74 0.27 6.74 5.51
N ILE A 75 0.07 8.03 5.23
CA ILE A 75 -1.27 8.61 5.03
C ILE A 75 -1.99 7.97 3.84
N THR A 76 -1.29 7.69 2.75
CA THR A 76 -1.87 7.05 1.56
C THR A 76 -2.28 5.60 1.86
N MET A 77 -1.42 4.83 2.53
CA MET A 77 -1.76 3.49 3.01
C MET A 77 -2.93 3.50 3.98
N PHE A 78 -2.90 4.41 4.95
CA PHE A 78 -3.97 4.57 5.93
C PHE A 78 -5.30 4.93 5.26
N GLY A 79 -5.29 5.86 4.30
CA GLY A 79 -6.47 6.23 3.51
C GLY A 79 -7.03 5.07 2.70
N LEU A 80 -6.18 4.27 2.04
CA LEU A 80 -6.63 3.08 1.31
C LEU A 80 -7.19 1.99 2.23
N MET A 81 -6.67 1.87 3.46
CA MET A 81 -7.20 0.92 4.45
C MET A 81 -8.50 1.43 5.11
N LEU A 82 -8.69 2.75 5.20
CA LEU A 82 -9.94 3.36 5.64
C LEU A 82 -11.03 3.35 4.56
N LEU A 83 -10.66 3.16 3.29
CA LEU A 83 -11.63 3.06 2.21
C LEU A 83 -12.57 1.88 2.49
N PRO A 84 -13.88 2.09 2.66
CA PRO A 84 -14.81 1.00 2.91
C PRO A 84 -14.74 0.04 1.73
N SER A 85 -14.32 -1.19 1.99
CA SER A 85 -14.42 -2.26 0.99
C SER A 85 -15.74 -2.98 1.23
N GLU A 86 -16.81 -2.40 0.70
CA GLU A 86 -18.07 -3.12 0.45
C GLU A 86 -17.85 -4.29 -0.52
#